data_AF-A0A816ZSR6-F1
#
_entry.id   AF-A0A816ZSR6-F1
#
_cell.length_a   1.000
_cell.length_b   1.000
_cell.length_c   1.000
_cell.angle_alpha   90.00
_cell.angle_beta   90.00
_cell.angle_gamma   90.00
#
_symmetry.space_group_name_H-M   'P 1'
#
loop_
_entity.id
_entity.type
_entity.pdbx_description
1 polymer ?
#
loop_
_entity_poly.entity_id
_entity_poly.type
_entity_poly.pdbx_seq_one_letter_code
_entity_poly.pdbx_strand_id
1 'polypeptide(L)'
;METKFENFFEKLILADDPSQLINELITDQSIEFNKVICCVMDHVAQIQSQRKIQYLAEIIGRTCFEKKSLVNIDHQVNCLDSSEENSLKRTFIKNVFSEIGCLIVKSEVAALNNSFLTAYARLCAI
;
A
#
# COMPACT_ATOMS: atom_id res chain seq x y z
N MET A 1 -7.52 3.51 23.75
CA MET A 1 -6.77 3.77 22.49
C MET A 1 -7.26 2.82 21.38
N GLU A 2 -7.60 1.57 21.71
CA GLU A 2 -8.28 0.60 20.81
C GLU A 2 -9.58 1.13 20.17
N THR A 3 -10.43 1.82 20.93
CA THR A 3 -11.73 2.33 20.45
C THR A 3 -11.67 3.37 19.32
N LYS A 4 -10.53 4.06 19.12
CA LYS A 4 -10.34 4.97 17.97
C LYS A 4 -9.94 4.20 16.70
N PHE A 5 -9.16 3.14 16.86
CA PHE A 5 -8.63 2.35 15.75
C PHE A 5 -9.69 1.41 15.18
N GLU A 6 -10.51 0.80 16.04
CA GLU A 6 -11.67 -0.01 15.63
C GLU A 6 -12.74 0.85 14.91
N ASN A 7 -13.05 2.05 15.44
CA ASN A 7 -13.95 3.01 14.78
C ASN A 7 -13.42 3.46 13.42
N PHE A 8 -12.11 3.64 13.30
CA PHE A 8 -11.50 3.96 12.02
C PHE A 8 -11.68 2.83 11.01
N PHE A 9 -11.54 1.59 11.46
CA PHE A 9 -11.64 0.42 10.60
C PHE A 9 -13.06 0.15 10.12
N GLU A 10 -14.07 0.30 11.00
CA GLU A 10 -15.47 0.30 10.58
C GLU A 10 -15.73 1.39 9.54
N LYS A 11 -15.21 2.60 9.75
CA LYS A 11 -15.32 3.68 8.75
C LYS A 11 -14.60 3.34 7.46
N LEU A 12 -13.44 2.68 7.51
CA LEU A 12 -12.67 2.30 6.33
C LEU A 12 -13.35 1.19 5.53
N ILE A 13 -13.98 0.22 6.19
CA ILE A 13 -14.77 -0.86 5.58
C ILE A 13 -16.12 -0.36 5.07
N LEU A 14 -16.77 0.58 5.76
CA LEU A 14 -18.10 1.08 5.40
C LEU A 14 -18.07 2.28 4.46
N ALA A 15 -16.95 3.02 4.38
CA ALA A 15 -16.85 4.17 3.49
C ALA A 15 -16.83 3.75 2.01
N ASP A 16 -17.63 4.44 1.21
CA ASP A 16 -17.61 4.35 -0.26
C ASP A 16 -16.28 4.87 -0.84
N ASP A 17 -15.66 5.84 -0.16
CA ASP A 17 -14.33 6.37 -0.49
C ASP A 17 -13.39 6.36 0.74
N PRO A 18 -12.45 5.40 0.83
CA PRO A 18 -11.52 5.32 1.95
C PRO A 18 -10.30 6.26 1.81
N SER A 19 -10.19 7.05 0.73
CA SER A 19 -9.03 7.93 0.44
C SER A 19 -8.77 8.94 1.56
N GLN A 20 -9.82 9.63 2.00
CA GLN A 20 -9.72 10.67 3.03
C GLN A 20 -9.33 10.09 4.38
N LEU A 21 -9.95 8.96 4.74
CA LEU A 21 -9.66 8.24 5.99
C LEU A 21 -8.18 7.83 6.06
N ILE A 22 -7.64 7.28 4.99
CA ILE A 22 -6.23 6.87 5.00
C ILE A 22 -5.29 8.07 5.00
N ASN A 23 -5.63 9.15 4.28
CA ASN A 23 -4.83 10.38 4.31
C ASN A 23 -4.80 11.01 5.70
N GLU A 24 -5.94 11.09 6.39
CA GLU A 24 -6.02 11.53 7.79
C GLU A 24 -5.13 10.67 8.69
N LEU A 25 -5.11 9.36 8.47
CA LEU A 25 -4.36 8.43 9.31
C LEU A 25 -2.85 8.45 9.05
N ILE A 26 -2.43 8.75 7.81
CA ILE A 26 -1.01 8.94 7.47
C ILE A 26 -0.50 10.29 8.00
N THR A 27 -1.34 11.31 8.07
CA THR A 27 -0.96 12.64 8.58
C THR A 27 -1.04 12.75 10.10
N ASP A 28 -1.98 12.08 10.73
CA ASP A 28 -2.14 12.09 12.18
C ASP A 28 -1.18 11.05 12.80
N GLN A 29 -0.10 11.52 13.42
CA GLN A 29 1.03 10.73 13.95
C GLN A 29 0.64 9.67 15.00
N SER A 30 -0.64 9.52 15.35
CA SER A 30 -1.07 8.67 16.46
C SER A 30 -1.22 7.20 16.09
N ILE A 31 -1.31 6.84 14.81
CA ILE A 31 -1.55 5.45 14.39
C ILE A 31 -0.34 4.94 13.63
N GLU A 32 0.35 3.97 14.22
CA GLU A 32 1.46 3.27 13.57
C GLU A 32 0.94 2.56 12.32
N PHE A 33 1.44 2.97 11.15
CA PHE A 33 1.12 2.36 9.84
C PHE A 33 1.23 0.82 9.85
N ASN A 34 2.10 0.27 10.68
CA ASN A 34 2.28 -1.16 10.86
C ASN A 34 1.01 -1.83 11.41
N LYS A 35 0.30 -1.19 12.34
CA LYS A 35 -0.97 -1.68 12.87
C LYS A 35 -2.06 -1.70 11.82
N VAL A 36 -2.04 -0.74 10.88
CA VAL A 36 -2.96 -0.72 9.74
C VAL A 36 -2.78 -1.94 8.86
N ILE A 37 -1.53 -2.30 8.54
CA ILE A 37 -1.21 -3.49 7.74
C ILE A 37 -1.76 -4.75 8.43
N CYS A 38 -1.43 -4.97 9.70
CA CYS A 38 -1.91 -6.14 10.44
C CYS A 38 -3.44 -6.20 10.49
N CYS A 39 -4.09 -5.07 10.78
CA CYS A 39 -5.54 -5.03 10.88
C CYS A 39 -6.25 -5.32 9.55
N VAL A 40 -5.76 -4.73 8.44
CA VAL A 40 -6.28 -5.05 7.10
C VAL A 40 -6.09 -6.53 6.79
N MET A 41 -4.92 -7.09 7.10
CA MET A 41 -4.64 -8.51 6.91
C MET A 41 -5.59 -9.41 7.71
N ASP A 42 -5.94 -9.04 8.93
CA ASP A 42 -6.84 -9.82 9.80
C ASP A 42 -8.29 -9.83 9.29
N HIS A 43 -8.72 -8.77 8.61
CA HIS A 43 -10.13 -8.60 8.20
C HIS A 43 -10.35 -8.58 6.70
N VAL A 44 -9.32 -8.72 5.86
CA VAL A 44 -9.46 -8.67 4.40
C VAL A 44 -10.47 -9.70 3.86
N ALA A 45 -10.64 -10.82 4.57
CA ALA A 45 -11.62 -11.85 4.24
C ALA A 45 -13.08 -11.39 4.38
N GLN A 46 -13.34 -10.35 5.17
CA GLN A 46 -14.66 -9.77 5.39
C GLN A 46 -15.03 -8.72 4.34
N ILE A 47 -14.05 -8.28 3.53
CA ILE A 47 -14.27 -7.27 2.49
C ILE A 47 -14.85 -7.94 1.25
N GLN A 48 -16.13 -7.71 0.97
CA GLN A 48 -16.80 -8.34 -0.18
C GLN A 48 -16.46 -7.71 -1.53
N SER A 49 -15.95 -6.47 -1.55
CA SER A 49 -15.60 -5.76 -2.78
C SER A 49 -14.16 -5.98 -3.18
N GLN A 50 -13.95 -6.71 -4.28
CA GLN A 50 -12.62 -6.94 -4.84
C GLN A 50 -11.93 -5.64 -5.27
N ARG A 51 -12.71 -4.65 -5.75
CA ARG A 51 -12.22 -3.30 -6.07
C ARG A 51 -11.69 -2.58 -4.82
N LYS A 52 -12.34 -2.79 -3.68
CA LYS A 52 -11.91 -2.20 -2.41
C LYS A 52 -10.63 -2.85 -1.89
N ILE A 53 -10.52 -4.17 -2.00
CA ILE A 53 -9.28 -4.91 -1.68
C ILE A 53 -8.11 -4.37 -2.52
N GLN A 54 -8.33 -4.21 -3.83
CA GLN A 54 -7.34 -3.65 -4.75
C GLN A 54 -6.91 -2.24 -4.31
N TYR A 55 -7.88 -1.37 -4.03
CA TYR A 55 -7.61 0.01 -3.63
C TYR A 55 -6.81 0.12 -2.32
N LEU A 56 -7.16 -0.68 -1.31
CA LEU A 56 -6.41 -0.72 -0.05
C LEU A 56 -4.98 -1.22 -0.27
N ALA A 57 -4.80 -2.22 -1.13
CA ALA A 57 -3.49 -2.74 -1.47
C ALA A 57 -2.62 -1.69 -2.17
N GLU A 58 -3.20 -0.88 -3.07
CA GLU A 58 -2.51 0.22 -3.75
C GLU A 58 -2.03 1.29 -2.76
N ILE A 59 -2.86 1.68 -1.79
CA ILE A 59 -2.47 2.68 -0.81
C ILE A 59 -1.37 2.16 0.11
N ILE A 60 -1.48 0.91 0.58
CA ILE A 60 -0.43 0.30 1.40
C ILE A 60 0.86 0.17 0.59
N GLY A 61 0.79 -0.29 -0.65
CA GLY A 61 1.94 -0.42 -1.55
C GLY A 61 2.66 0.90 -1.78
N ARG A 62 1.92 1.97 -2.06
CA ARG A 62 2.48 3.32 -2.22
C ARG A 62 3.17 3.82 -0.96
N THR A 63 2.51 3.67 0.19
CA THR A 63 3.06 4.12 1.47
C THR A 63 4.33 3.34 1.85
N CYS A 64 4.36 2.02 1.61
CA CYS A 64 5.55 1.18 1.80
C CYS A 64 6.71 1.62 0.89
N PHE A 65 6.41 1.95 -0.36
CA PHE A 65 7.41 2.45 -1.32
C PHE A 65 7.99 3.80 -0.88
N GLU A 66 7.13 4.76 -0.52
CA GLU A 66 7.54 6.09 -0.03
C GLU A 66 8.39 6.00 1.23
N LYS A 67 8.00 5.14 2.19
CA LYS A 67 8.74 4.89 3.43
C LYS A 67 9.95 3.96 3.26
N LYS A 68 10.15 3.38 2.07
CA LYS A 68 11.21 2.41 1.75
C LYS A 68 11.29 1.26 2.77
N SER A 69 10.14 0.73 3.19
CA SER A 69 10.06 -0.31 4.20
C SER A 69 9.00 -1.35 3.87
N LEU A 70 9.40 -2.63 3.92
CA LEU A 70 8.54 -3.79 3.66
C LEU A 70 8.44 -4.74 4.86
N VAL A 71 9.05 -4.37 6.00
CA VAL A 71 9.25 -5.26 7.16
C VAL A 71 7.95 -5.94 7.60
N ASN A 72 6.84 -5.21 7.63
CA ASN A 72 5.57 -5.79 8.07
C ASN A 72 4.86 -6.59 7.00
N ILE A 73 5.02 -6.26 5.72
CA ILE A 73 4.51 -7.09 4.63
C ILE A 73 5.24 -8.43 4.62
N ASP A 74 6.56 -8.41 4.81
CA ASP A 74 7.40 -9.61 4.92
C ASP A 74 7.02 -10.46 6.15
N HIS A 75 6.84 -9.83 7.31
CA HIS A 75 6.33 -10.52 8.50
C HIS A 75 4.98 -11.20 8.25
N GLN A 76 4.04 -10.49 7.62
CA GLN A 76 2.72 -11.03 7.29
C GLN A 76 2.80 -12.20 6.30
N VAL A 77 3.71 -12.16 5.31
CA VAL A 77 3.97 -13.31 4.42
C VAL A 77 4.44 -14.53 5.21
N ASN A 78 5.36 -14.32 6.15
CA ASN A 78 5.92 -15.42 6.96
C ASN A 78 4.92 -16.02 7.95
N CYS A 79 3.89 -15.25 8.35
CA CYS A 79 2.81 -15.72 9.21
C CYS A 79 1.68 -16.42 8.46
N LEU A 80 1.66 -16.39 7.12
CA LEU A 80 0.63 -17.08 6.33
C LEU A 80 0.94 -18.57 6.21
N ASP A 81 0.11 -19.38 6.84
CA ASP A 81 0.09 -20.82 6.60
C ASP A 81 -0.47 -21.15 5.19
N SER A 82 -0.29 -22.40 4.77
CA SER A 82 -0.71 -22.89 3.45
C SER A 82 -2.21 -23.20 3.34
N SER A 83 -3.05 -22.76 4.28
CA SER A 83 -4.50 -23.01 4.21
C SER A 83 -5.16 -22.24 3.06
N GLU A 84 -6.24 -22.80 2.52
CA GLU A 84 -7.09 -22.13 1.52
C GLU A 84 -7.80 -20.89 2.09
N GLU A 85 -8.02 -20.82 3.40
CA GLU A 85 -8.60 -19.67 4.10
C GLU A 85 -7.78 -18.39 3.91
N ASN A 86 -6.48 -18.54 3.60
CA ASN A 86 -5.57 -17.43 3.35
C ASN A 86 -5.55 -16.94 1.89
N SER A 87 -6.45 -17.42 1.03
CA SER A 87 -6.51 -17.02 -0.39
C SER A 87 -6.66 -15.51 -0.60
N LEU A 88 -7.53 -14.84 0.18
CA LEU A 88 -7.74 -13.39 0.10
C LEU A 88 -6.56 -12.60 0.66
N LYS A 89 -5.95 -13.06 1.76
CA LYS A 89 -4.72 -12.47 2.32
C LYS A 89 -3.57 -12.52 1.33
N ARG A 90 -3.39 -13.66 0.66
CA ARG A 90 -2.38 -13.83 -0.40
C ARG A 90 -2.66 -12.93 -1.60
N THR A 91 -3.93 -12.78 -1.99
CA THR A 91 -4.34 -11.89 -3.09
C THR A 91 -4.02 -10.44 -2.73
N PHE A 92 -4.34 -10.02 -1.51
CA PHE A 92 -4.02 -8.69 -1.02
C PHE A 92 -2.52 -8.39 -1.05
N ILE A 93 -1.69 -9.29 -0.51
CA ILE A 93 -0.23 -9.13 -0.53
C ILE A 93 0.30 -9.05 -1.97
N LYS A 94 -0.21 -9.90 -2.88
CA LYS A 94 0.17 -9.83 -4.30
C LYS A 94 -0.13 -8.47 -4.91
N ASN A 95 -1.29 -7.89 -4.60
CA ASN A 95 -1.67 -6.57 -5.08
C ASN A 95 -0.77 -5.47 -4.51
N VAL A 96 -0.38 -5.57 -3.22
CA VAL A 96 0.58 -4.64 -2.59
C VAL A 96 1.92 -4.67 -3.33
N PHE A 97 2.47 -5.88 -3.57
CA PHE A 97 3.72 -6.01 -4.32
C PHE A 97 3.61 -5.56 -5.78
N SER A 98 2.45 -5.79 -6.41
CA SER A 98 2.19 -5.33 -7.78
C SER A 98 2.26 -3.80 -7.88
N GLU A 99 1.65 -3.07 -6.95
CA GLU A 99 1.73 -1.60 -6.91
C GLU A 99 3.16 -1.14 -6.68
N ILE A 100 3.90 -1.74 -5.74
CA ILE A 100 5.30 -1.41 -5.48
C ILE A 100 6.14 -1.61 -6.76
N GLY A 101 5.96 -2.74 -7.44
CA GLY A 101 6.64 -3.02 -8.71
C GLY A 101 6.31 -1.98 -9.79
N CYS A 102 5.03 -1.58 -9.90
CA CYS A 102 4.60 -0.52 -10.81
C CYS A 102 5.30 0.82 -10.52
N LEU A 103 5.40 1.20 -9.23
CA LEU A 103 6.04 2.44 -8.79
C LEU A 103 7.56 2.43 -9.05
N ILE A 104 8.22 1.28 -8.87
CA ILE A 104 9.65 1.12 -9.20
C ILE A 104 9.85 1.38 -10.69
N VAL A 105 9.10 0.70 -11.57
CA VAL A 105 9.22 0.86 -13.03
C VAL A 105 8.97 2.32 -13.43
N LYS A 106 7.93 2.96 -12.88
CA LYS A 106 7.64 4.37 -13.13
C LYS A 106 8.79 5.28 -12.72
N SER A 107 9.41 5.02 -11.57
CA SER A 107 10.54 5.80 -11.06
C SER A 107 11.79 5.66 -11.92
N GLU A 108 12.08 4.45 -12.42
CA GLU A 108 13.21 4.18 -13.31
C GLU A 108 13.03 4.84 -14.68
N VAL A 109 11.84 4.76 -15.26
CA VAL A 109 11.51 5.43 -16.52
C VAL A 109 11.63 6.95 -16.38
N ALA A 110 11.15 7.52 -15.27
CA ALA A 110 11.30 8.95 -14.99
C ALA A 110 12.78 9.36 -14.86
N ALA A 111 13.60 8.55 -14.19
CA ALA A 111 15.03 8.80 -14.06
C ALA A 111 15.76 8.75 -15.42
N LEU A 112 15.43 7.78 -16.27
CA LEU A 112 15.97 7.67 -17.63
C LEU A 112 15.59 8.88 -18.50
N ASN A 113 14.32 9.29 -18.47
CA ASN A 113 13.85 10.46 -19.22
C ASN A 113 14.56 11.75 -18.78
N ASN A 114 14.73 11.95 -17.47
CA ASN A 114 15.47 13.10 -16.95
C ASN A 114 16.94 13.08 -17.34
N SER A 115 17.59 11.91 -17.32
CA SER A 115 18.97 11.74 -17.80
C SER A 115 19.11 12.10 -19.27
N PHE A 116 18.17 11.62 -20.11
CA PHE A 116 18.13 11.94 -21.54
C PHE A 116 17.94 13.43 -21.79
N LEU A 117 16.97 14.08 -21.13
CA LEU A 117 16.75 15.52 -21.25
C LEU A 117 17.97 16.33 -20.82
N THR A 118 18.64 15.91 -19.75
CA THR A 118 19.87 16.56 -19.27
C THR A 118 21.01 16.41 -20.27
N ALA A 119 21.18 15.23 -20.86
CA ALA A 119 22.19 14.97 -21.89
C ALA A 119 21.90 15.78 -23.18
N TYR A 120 20.64 15.83 -23.60
CA TYR A 120 20.19 16.62 -24.75
C TYR A 120 20.42 18.12 -24.53
N ALA A 121 20.04 18.65 -23.37
CA ALA A 121 20.27 20.06 -23.02
C ALA A 121 21.76 20.44 -23.06
N ARG A 122 22.66 19.53 -22.64
CA ARG A 122 24.11 19.75 -22.74
C ARG A 122 24.61 19.76 -24.18
N LEU A 123 24.06 18.91 -25.06
CA LEU A 123 24.42 18.87 -26.47
C LEU A 123 23.94 20.12 -27.23
N CYS A 124 22.77 20.66 -26.89
CA CYS A 124 22.23 21.88 -27.51
C CYS A 124 22.89 23.18 -27.00
N ALA A 125 23.70 23.12 -25.95
CA ALA A 125 24.41 24.26 -25.38
C ALA A 125 25.84 24.45 -25.92
N ILE A 126 26.26 23.59 -26.86
CA ILE A 126 27.53 23.64 -27.61
C ILE A 126 27.23 24.15 -29.02
#